data_AF-A0AAV0X3Y3-F1
#
_entry.id   AF-A0AAV0X3Y3-F1
#
_cell.length_a   1.000
_cell.length_b   1.000
_cell.length_c   1.000
_cell.angle_alpha   90.00
_cell.angle_beta   90.00
_cell.angle_gamma   90.00
#
_symmetry.space_group_name_H-M   'P 1'
#
loop_
_entity.id
_entity.type
_entity.pdbx_description
1 polymer ?
#
loop_
_entity_poly.entity_id
_entity_poly.type
_entity_poly.pdbx_seq_one_letter_code
_entity_poly.pdbx_strand_id
1 'polypeptide(L)'
;MNNQEKVQMLLIYGRCNRNSRQSAKMYAEQYPGRYHPPHTLFIKIEKLLINHGAFSVKGVRNQQIRQNNINDDVELQVLAYIRLNPRSSVRHVGREVGISFGLVHKILKKHKLHPYKPELVQHL
;
A
#
# COMPACT_ATOMS: atom_id res chain seq x y z
N MET A 1 5.71 12.83 -14.66
CA MET A 1 4.48 13.63 -14.53
C MET A 1 4.08 13.75 -13.06
N ASN A 2 4.11 14.96 -12.52
CA ASN A 2 3.87 15.27 -11.10
C ASN A 2 2.35 15.39 -10.78
N ASN A 3 1.97 15.32 -9.50
CA ASN A 3 0.57 15.49 -9.07
C ASN A 3 0.02 16.89 -9.44
N GLN A 4 0.85 17.94 -9.37
CA GLN A 4 0.45 19.28 -9.82
C GLN A 4 0.09 19.32 -11.31
N GLU A 5 0.86 18.63 -12.17
CA GLU A 5 0.56 18.54 -13.60
C GLU A 5 -0.76 17.82 -13.86
N LYS A 6 -1.06 16.76 -13.09
CA LYS A 6 -2.33 16.02 -13.19
C LYS A 6 -3.53 16.86 -12.75
N VAL A 7 -3.38 17.72 -11.74
CA VAL A 7 -4.43 18.67 -11.34
C VAL A 7 -4.66 19.69 -12.46
N GLN A 8 -3.60 20.26 -13.04
CA GLN A 8 -3.71 21.19 -14.17
C GLN A 8 -4.41 20.54 -15.37
N MET A 9 -4.05 19.30 -15.70
CA MET A 9 -4.75 18.52 -16.71
C MET A 9 -6.25 18.39 -16.42
N LEU A 10 -6.61 18.08 -15.17
CA LEU A 10 -8.02 17.92 -14.78
C LEU A 10 -8.81 19.24 -14.91
N LEU A 11 -8.19 20.36 -14.53
CA LEU A 11 -8.79 21.70 -14.66
C LEU A 11 -9.04 22.04 -16.13
N ILE A 12 -8.07 21.79 -17.01
CA ILE A 12 -8.23 21.98 -18.46
C ILE A 12 -9.29 21.03 -19.02
N TYR A 13 -9.33 19.79 -18.55
CA TYR A 13 -10.36 18.82 -18.93
C TYR A 13 -11.77 19.27 -18.56
N GLY A 14 -11.94 19.86 -17.38
CA GLY A 14 -13.19 20.50 -16.97
C GLY A 14 -13.56 21.68 -17.87
N ARG A 15 -12.60 22.56 -18.18
CA ARG A 15 -12.80 23.72 -19.08
C ARG A 15 -13.18 23.31 -20.52
N CYS A 16 -12.70 22.16 -20.98
CA CYS A 16 -13.06 21.61 -22.29
C CYS A 16 -14.38 20.81 -22.27
N ASN A 17 -15.22 20.96 -21.25
CA ASN A 17 -16.45 20.18 -21.09
C ASN A 17 -16.21 18.66 -21.19
N ARG A 18 -15.12 18.17 -20.60
CA ARG A 18 -14.67 16.76 -20.65
C ARG A 18 -14.31 16.26 -22.06
N ASN A 19 -13.99 17.15 -23.01
CA ASN A 19 -13.44 16.76 -24.31
C ASN A 19 -11.93 16.52 -24.23
N SER A 20 -11.55 15.24 -24.10
CA SER A 20 -10.15 14.81 -23.93
C SER A 20 -9.20 15.26 -25.04
N ARG A 21 -9.64 15.30 -26.30
CA ARG A 21 -8.78 15.68 -27.44
C ARG A 21 -8.50 17.18 -27.43
N GLN A 22 -9.53 17.97 -27.19
CA GLN A 22 -9.39 19.42 -27.03
C GLN A 22 -8.53 19.75 -25.81
N SER A 23 -8.69 19.02 -24.71
CA SER A 23 -7.85 19.21 -23.52
C SER A 23 -6.39 18.91 -23.76
N ALA A 24 -6.07 17.85 -24.51
CA ALA A 24 -4.69 17.54 -24.87
C ALA A 24 -4.06 18.67 -25.70
N LYS A 25 -4.82 19.22 -26.66
CA LYS A 25 -4.38 20.35 -27.48
C LYS A 25 -4.15 21.61 -26.63
N MET A 26 -5.14 21.99 -25.81
CA MET A 26 -5.04 23.15 -24.91
C MET A 26 -3.90 23.00 -23.90
N TYR A 27 -3.66 21.79 -23.39
CA TYR A 27 -2.54 21.52 -22.47
C TYR A 27 -1.18 21.71 -23.16
N ALA A 28 -1.03 21.26 -24.40
CA ALA A 28 0.19 21.44 -25.17
C ALA A 28 0.43 22.91 -25.53
N GLU A 29 -0.62 23.65 -25.86
CA GLU A 29 -0.57 25.10 -26.13
C GLU A 29 -0.17 25.90 -24.88
N GLN A 30 -0.75 25.56 -23.72
CA GLN A 30 -0.48 26.28 -22.46
C GLN A 30 0.88 25.93 -21.85
N TYR A 31 1.40 24.72 -22.11
CA TYR A 31 2.66 24.22 -21.56
C TYR A 31 3.56 23.61 -22.64
N PRO A 32 4.12 24.42 -23.55
CA PRO A 32 4.88 23.93 -24.71
C PRO A 32 6.16 23.17 -24.34
N GLY A 33 6.84 23.56 -23.25
CA GLY A 33 8.09 22.92 -22.80
C GLY A 33 7.92 21.66 -21.95
N ARG A 34 6.69 21.15 -21.79
CA ARG A 34 6.40 19.97 -20.96
C ARG A 34 6.09 18.75 -21.82
N TYR A 35 6.08 17.59 -21.18
CA TYR A 35 5.56 16.37 -21.80
C TYR A 35 4.09 16.55 -22.22
N HIS A 36 3.78 16.24 -23.48
CA HIS A 36 2.42 16.29 -24.02
C HIS A 36 1.75 14.92 -23.88
N PRO A 37 0.82 14.77 -22.92
CA PRO A 37 0.21 13.49 -22.66
C PRO A 37 -0.79 13.09 -23.75
N PRO A 38 -1.01 11.77 -23.97
CA PRO A 38 -2.09 11.31 -24.83
C PRO A 38 -3.46 11.71 -24.22
N HIS A 39 -4.43 12.03 -25.07
CA HIS A 39 -5.78 12.43 -24.65
C HIS A 39 -6.46 11.43 -23.69
N THR A 40 -6.16 10.14 -23.81
CA THR A 40 -6.68 9.10 -22.93
C THR A 40 -6.25 9.25 -21.47
N LEU A 41 -5.14 9.96 -21.19
CA LEU A 41 -4.64 10.16 -19.84
C LEU A 41 -5.59 11.02 -19.00
N PHE A 42 -6.25 12.02 -19.59
CA PHE A 42 -7.22 12.87 -18.90
C PHE A 42 -8.39 12.06 -18.33
N ILE A 43 -8.96 11.17 -19.18
CA ILE A 43 -10.03 10.25 -18.79
C ILE A 43 -9.56 9.29 -17.67
N LYS A 44 -8.33 8.76 -17.80
CA LYS A 44 -7.77 7.87 -16.79
C LYS A 44 -7.61 8.58 -15.44
N ILE A 45 -7.13 9.81 -15.42
CA ILE A 45 -6.95 10.58 -14.20
C ILE A 45 -8.30 10.80 -13.50
N GLU A 46 -9.34 11.21 -14.24
CA GLU A 46 -10.70 11.38 -13.69
C GLU A 46 -11.22 10.07 -13.10
N LYS A 47 -11.14 8.96 -13.85
CA LYS A 47 -11.58 7.63 -13.37
C LYS A 47 -10.84 7.18 -12.11
N LEU A 48 -9.53 7.45 -12.03
CA LEU A 48 -8.74 7.09 -10.85
C LEU A 48 -9.17 7.88 -9.61
N LEU A 49 -9.47 9.16 -9.76
CA LEU A 49 -9.99 9.98 -8.66
C LEU A 49 -11.37 9.51 -8.22
N ILE A 50 -12.27 9.23 -9.15
CA ILE A 50 -13.62 8.74 -8.82
C ILE A 50 -13.56 7.38 -8.10
N ASN A 51 -12.78 6.43 -8.63
CA ASN A 51 -12.79 5.06 -8.12
C ASN A 51 -11.93 4.84 -6.88
N HIS A 52 -10.86 5.63 -6.73
CA HIS A 52 -9.82 5.37 -5.72
C HIS A 52 -9.43 6.60 -4.90
N GLY A 53 -9.97 7.79 -5.19
CA GLY A 53 -9.61 9.03 -4.51
C GLY A 53 -8.16 9.46 -4.70
N ALA A 54 -7.43 8.88 -5.68
CA ALA A 54 -6.00 9.08 -5.83
C ALA A 54 -5.54 9.15 -7.29
N PHE A 55 -4.49 9.92 -7.56
CA PHE A 55 -3.88 10.07 -8.89
C PHE A 55 -3.04 8.86 -9.36
N SER A 56 -2.94 7.80 -8.55
CA SER A 56 -2.14 6.60 -8.86
C SER A 56 -2.67 5.38 -8.10
N VAL A 57 -2.88 4.28 -8.83
CA VAL A 57 -3.27 2.98 -8.26
C VAL A 57 -2.16 2.39 -7.37
N LYS A 58 -0.88 2.69 -7.66
CA LYS A 58 0.25 2.12 -6.91
C LYS A 58 0.23 2.52 -5.43
N GLY A 59 -0.25 3.73 -5.11
CA GLY A 59 -0.41 4.17 -3.71
C GLY A 59 -1.52 3.40 -3.00
N VAL A 60 -2.66 3.22 -3.66
CA VAL A 60 -3.85 2.55 -3.10
C VAL A 60 -3.63 1.05 -2.93
N ARG A 61 -3.06 0.37 -3.94
CA ARG A 61 -2.70 -1.06 -3.81
C ARG A 61 -1.65 -1.30 -2.74
N ASN A 62 -0.66 -0.43 -2.60
CA ASN A 62 0.34 -0.57 -1.54
C ASN A 62 -0.25 -0.34 -0.14
N GLN A 63 -1.28 0.50 0.00
CA GLN A 63 -2.02 0.63 1.26
C GLN A 63 -2.91 -0.59 1.55
N GLN A 64 -3.62 -1.10 0.55
CA GLN A 64 -4.46 -2.30 0.68
C GLN A 64 -3.64 -3.58 0.91
N ILE A 65 -2.50 -3.75 0.23
CA ILE A 65 -1.58 -4.88 0.47
C ILE A 65 -0.92 -4.78 1.86
N ARG A 66 -0.77 -3.58 2.43
CA ARG A 66 -0.31 -3.39 3.81
C ARG A 66 -1.39 -3.72 4.84
N GLN A 67 -2.66 -3.49 4.50
CA GLN A 67 -3.81 -4.08 5.20
C GLN A 67 -3.96 -5.55 4.78
N ASN A 68 -2.92 -6.34 5.05
CA ASN A 68 -3.00 -7.78 4.91
C ASN A 68 -4.21 -8.25 5.71
N ASN A 69 -5.13 -8.95 5.03
CA ASN A 69 -6.24 -9.71 5.58
C ASN A 69 -5.71 -10.84 6.48
N ILE A 70 -5.02 -10.51 7.56
CA ILE A 70 -4.77 -11.43 8.65
C ILE A 70 -6.07 -11.43 9.43
N ASN A 71 -6.71 -12.59 9.56
CA ASN A 71 -7.90 -12.72 10.37
C ASN A 71 -7.56 -12.26 11.80
N ASP A 72 -8.31 -11.28 12.32
CA ASP A 72 -8.09 -10.69 13.64
C ASP A 72 -8.12 -11.75 14.74
N ASP A 73 -8.93 -12.81 14.59
CA ASP A 73 -8.99 -13.94 15.53
C ASP A 73 -7.68 -14.73 15.58
N VAL A 74 -7.09 -14.98 14.40
CA VAL A 74 -5.80 -15.68 14.28
C VAL A 74 -4.68 -14.82 14.84
N GLU A 75 -4.75 -13.51 14.59
CA GLU A 75 -3.80 -12.54 15.14
C GLU A 75 -3.85 -12.54 16.67
N LEU A 76 -5.05 -12.51 17.26
CA LEU A 76 -5.25 -12.56 18.71
C LEU A 76 -4.74 -13.86 19.32
N GLN A 77 -5.01 -15.01 18.71
CA GLN A 77 -4.53 -16.31 19.18
C GLN A 77 -2.99 -16.39 19.23
N VAL A 78 -2.32 -15.90 18.19
CA VAL A 78 -0.84 -15.85 18.14
C VAL A 78 -0.27 -14.97 19.24
N LEU A 79 -0.87 -13.79 19.46
CA LEU A 79 -0.42 -12.85 20.48
C LEU A 79 -0.63 -13.40 21.90
N ALA A 80 -1.80 -14.00 22.16
CA ALA A 80 -2.11 -14.62 23.44
C ALA A 80 -1.15 -15.78 23.76
N TYR A 81 -0.90 -16.65 22.79
CA TYR A 81 0.01 -17.78 22.96
C TYR A 81 1.43 -17.33 23.30
N ILE A 82 1.94 -16.31 22.59
CA ILE A 82 3.30 -15.78 22.82
C ILE A 82 3.40 -15.05 24.16
N ARG A 83 2.31 -14.42 24.61
CA ARG A 83 2.27 -13.79 25.93
C ARG A 83 2.38 -14.83 27.06
N LEU A 84 1.75 -15.99 26.89
CA LEU A 84 1.85 -17.12 27.82
C LEU A 84 3.20 -17.83 27.72
N ASN A 85 3.77 -17.95 26.51
CA ASN A 85 4.99 -18.69 26.25
C ASN A 85 6.04 -17.83 25.50
N PRO A 86 6.69 -16.86 26.16
CA PRO A 86 7.56 -15.88 25.49
C PRO A 86 8.83 -16.48 24.87
N ARG A 87 9.20 -17.71 25.27
CA ARG A 87 10.35 -18.44 24.74
C ARG A 87 10.01 -19.37 23.58
N SER A 88 8.74 -19.47 23.20
CA SER A 88 8.32 -20.36 22.11
C SER A 88 8.87 -19.88 20.76
N SER A 89 9.39 -20.83 19.98
CA SER A 89 9.86 -20.54 18.64
C SER A 89 8.69 -20.22 17.70
N VAL A 90 8.91 -19.33 16.73
CA VAL A 90 7.90 -18.95 15.72
C VAL A 90 7.33 -20.18 14.98
N ARG A 91 8.16 -21.21 14.75
CA ARG A 91 7.74 -22.46 14.11
C ARG A 91 6.83 -23.30 15.02
N HIS A 92 7.12 -23.32 16.32
CA HIS A 92 6.30 -24.02 17.30
C HIS A 92 4.93 -23.34 17.41
N VAL A 93 4.89 -22.01 17.55
CA VAL A 93 3.63 -21.23 17.57
C VAL A 93 2.79 -21.50 16.32
N GLY A 94 3.40 -21.57 15.13
CA GLY A 94 2.69 -21.89 13.90
C GLY A 94 2.05 -23.29 13.92
N ARG A 95 2.72 -24.29 14.50
CA ARG A 95 2.16 -25.63 14.65
C ARG A 95 0.98 -25.67 15.62
N GLU A 96 1.10 -24.99 16.76
CA GLU A 96 0.05 -24.94 17.79
C GLU A 96 -1.20 -24.21 17.31
N VAL A 97 -1.03 -23.09 16.60
CA VAL A 97 -2.16 -22.29 16.06
C VAL A 97 -2.66 -22.82 14.71
N GLY A 98 -1.93 -23.75 14.06
CA GLY A 98 -2.32 -24.30 12.77
C GLY A 98 -2.09 -23.37 11.57
N ILE A 99 -1.10 -22.47 11.66
CA ILE A 99 -0.78 -21.50 10.60
C ILE A 99 0.68 -21.58 10.16
N SER A 100 0.97 -21.04 8.96
CA SER A 100 2.34 -20.99 8.46
C SER A 100 3.26 -20.15 9.36
N PHE A 101 4.49 -20.60 9.57
CA PHE A 101 5.49 -19.85 10.36
C PHE A 101 5.73 -18.43 9.81
N GLY A 102 5.59 -18.24 8.49
CA GLY A 102 5.74 -16.94 7.84
C GLY A 102 4.64 -15.96 8.25
N LEU A 103 3.41 -16.45 8.46
CA LEU A 103 2.30 -15.63 8.95
C LEU A 103 2.51 -15.22 10.41
N VAL A 104 2.94 -16.15 11.27
CA VAL A 104 3.33 -15.84 12.66
C VAL A 104 4.41 -14.76 12.69
N HIS A 105 5.43 -14.89 11.85
CA HIS A 105 6.52 -13.91 11.78
C HIS A 105 6.04 -12.52 11.30
N LYS A 106 5.09 -12.45 10.37
CA LYS A 106 4.47 -11.19 9.94
C LYS A 106 3.66 -10.54 11.06
N ILE A 107 2.87 -11.32 11.79
CA ILE A 107 2.08 -10.84 12.96
C ILE A 107 3.00 -10.25 14.02
N LEU A 108 4.09 -10.94 14.35
CA LEU A 108 5.03 -10.45 15.35
C LEU A 108 5.72 -9.15 14.93
N LYS A 109 6.11 -9.03 13.65
CA LYS A 109 6.65 -7.77 13.09
C LYS A 109 5.63 -6.63 13.13
N LYS A 110 4.35 -6.90 12.82
CA LYS A 110 3.26 -5.90 12.89
C LYS A 110 3.14 -5.31 14.30
N HIS A 111 3.27 -6.15 15.33
CA HIS A 111 3.17 -5.77 16.74
C HIS A 111 4.51 -5.40 17.41
N LYS A 112 5.59 -5.25 16.64
CA LYS A 112 6.93 -4.94 17.16
C LYS A 112 7.43 -5.93 18.23
N LEU A 113 6.97 -7.18 18.16
CA LEU A 113 7.44 -8.26 19.01
C LEU A 113 8.61 -8.96 18.33
N HIS A 114 9.78 -8.90 18.97
CA HIS A 114 10.99 -9.54 18.47
C HIS A 114 11.18 -10.90 19.15
N PRO A 115 11.50 -11.97 18.39
CA PRO A 115 11.86 -13.25 18.99
C PRO A 115 12.96 -13.10 20.03
N TYR A 116 12.79 -13.74 21.19
CA TYR A 116 13.78 -13.75 22.26
C TYR A 116 15.11 -14.34 21.75
N LYS A 117 16.20 -13.58 21.88
CA LYS A 117 17.55 -14.03 21.57
C LYS A 117 18.25 -14.37 22.90
N PRO A 118 18.52 -15.65 23.21
CA PRO A 118 19.29 -15.99 24.40
C PRO A 118 20.72 -15.47 24.22
N GLU A 119 21.16 -14.56 25.09
CA GLU A 119 22.59 -14.28 25.27
C GLU A 119 23.18 -15.39 26.13
N LEU A 120 24.06 -16.20 25.54
CA LEU A 120 24.82 -17.19 26.28
C LEU A 120 25.96 -16.46 27.00
N VAL A 121 25.69 -15.99 28.22
CA VAL A 121 26.70 -15.43 29.11
C VAL A 121 27.37 -16.60 29.85
N GLN A 122 28.26 -17.31 29.14
CA GLN A 122 29.13 -18.29 29.78
C GLN A 122 30.48 -17.61 30.01
N HIS A 123 30.67 -17.05 31.22
CA HIS A 123 32.00 -16.83 31.77
C HIS A 123 32.42 -18.15 32.42
N LEU A 124 33.43 -18.80 31.83
CA LEU A 124 34.20 -19.88 32.45
C LEU A 124 35.32 -19.26 33.28
#